data_AF-A0A4P9Y2Q0-F1
#
_entry.id   AF-A0A4P9Y2Q0-F1
#
_cell.length_a   1.000
_cell.length_b   1.000
_cell.length_c   1.000
_cell.angle_alpha   90.00
_cell.angle_beta   90.00
_cell.angle_gamma   90.00
#
_symmetry.space_group_name_H-M   'P 1'
#
loop_
_entity.id
_entity.type
_entity.pdbx_description
1 polymer ?
#
loop_
_entity_poly.entity_id
_entity_poly.type
_entity_poly.pdbx_seq_one_letter_code
_entity_poly.pdbx_strand_id
1 'polypeptide(L)'
;MAISALEKGGAGVFGVELFLLADNTILLNEIAPRPHNSGHYTIEACETSQFENHLRAILGLPLGSTKMKVPAATMLNLLGGPGYDAAVQSTISVPGATLHLYGKAEAREGRKMGHLTIVGSSVGRCVQALEPVLVHTETGTARGVLPSGLETPRVGIIMGSDSDLPVMRGAARILKDFGVPFELTIVSAHRTPDRLRQYSRDAVSRGLQVIIAGAGGAAHLPGMVACQTALPVIGVPVKGKALDGVDSLYSIVQMPRGIPVACVAVDNATNAALLAIRILGQSRSGEEEGWTRKMEEYMERMEQEVMGKVDRLSKVGWEDY
;
A
#
# COMPACT_ATOMS: atom_id res chain seq x y z
N MET A 1 -30.52 -13.25 -1.63
CA MET A 1 -31.80 -13.85 -2.05
C MET A 1 -31.49 -15.18 -2.71
N ALA A 2 -31.97 -16.29 -2.15
CA ALA A 2 -31.85 -17.59 -2.79
C ALA A 2 -32.86 -17.67 -3.94
N ILE A 3 -32.36 -17.66 -5.18
CA ILE A 3 -33.21 -17.82 -6.36
C ILE A 3 -33.52 -19.31 -6.47
N SER A 4 -34.80 -19.66 -6.38
CA SER A 4 -35.36 -21.01 -6.54
C SER A 4 -35.28 -21.56 -7.99
N ALA A 5 -34.32 -21.08 -8.80
CA ALA A 5 -34.18 -21.43 -10.22
C ALA A 5 -33.18 -22.57 -10.47
N LEU A 6 -32.47 -23.03 -9.45
CA LEU A 6 -31.68 -24.26 -9.54
C LEU A 6 -32.60 -25.41 -9.13
N GLU A 7 -33.08 -26.17 -10.11
CA GLU A 7 -33.70 -27.46 -9.86
C GLU A 7 -32.80 -28.29 -8.91
N LYS A 8 -33.43 -29.13 -8.09
CA LYS A 8 -32.75 -29.97 -7.10
C LYS A 8 -31.63 -30.78 -7.77
N GLY A 9 -30.37 -30.38 -7.58
CA GLY A 9 -29.21 -31.15 -8.03
C GLY A 9 -28.09 -30.39 -8.75
N GLY A 10 -28.24 -29.09 -9.05
CA GLY A 10 -27.17 -28.32 -9.68
C GLY A 10 -25.95 -28.11 -8.76
N ALA A 11 -24.78 -28.60 -9.15
CA ALA A 11 -23.50 -28.39 -8.45
C ALA A 11 -22.51 -27.61 -9.34
N GLY A 12 -21.90 -26.57 -8.79
CA GLY A 12 -21.01 -25.70 -9.55
C GLY A 12 -20.57 -24.46 -8.76
N VAL A 13 -20.06 -23.45 -9.48
CA VAL A 13 -19.67 -22.15 -8.91
C VAL A 13 -20.61 -21.06 -9.42
N PHE A 14 -20.82 -20.04 -8.60
CA PHE A 14 -21.53 -18.82 -8.96
C PHE A 14 -20.56 -17.65 -9.02
N GLY A 15 -20.43 -17.05 -10.19
CA GLY A 15 -19.79 -15.76 -10.34
C GLY A 15 -20.74 -14.65 -9.90
N VAL A 16 -20.25 -13.75 -9.05
CA VAL A 16 -20.95 -12.51 -8.71
C VAL A 16 -20.00 -11.36 -9.04
N GLU A 17 -20.41 -10.49 -9.95
CA GLU A 17 -19.66 -9.29 -10.29
C GLU A 17 -20.19 -8.09 -9.51
N LEU A 18 -19.28 -7.43 -8.80
CA LEU A 18 -19.56 -6.28 -7.98
C LEU A 18 -18.62 -5.14 -8.38
N PHE A 19 -19.12 -3.90 -8.40
CA PHE A 19 -18.31 -2.69 -8.52
C PHE A 19 -18.30 -1.94 -7.21
N LEU A 20 -17.11 -1.54 -6.75
CA LEU A 20 -16.95 -0.55 -5.69
C LEU A 20 -16.92 0.84 -6.33
N LEU A 21 -17.91 1.66 -6.03
CA LEU A 21 -18.02 3.02 -6.54
C LEU A 21 -17.21 4.00 -5.68
N ALA A 22 -16.96 5.20 -6.20
CA ALA A 22 -16.14 6.23 -5.54
C ALA A 22 -16.71 6.71 -4.20
N ASP A 23 -18.01 6.55 -3.97
CA ASP A 23 -18.70 6.87 -2.73
C ASP A 23 -18.71 5.69 -1.71
N ASN A 24 -17.90 4.66 -1.97
CA ASN A 24 -17.83 3.40 -1.22
C ASN A 24 -19.11 2.55 -1.26
N THR A 25 -20.04 2.84 -2.16
CA THR A 25 -21.18 1.94 -2.39
C THR A 25 -20.76 0.76 -3.25
N ILE A 26 -21.41 -0.39 -3.04
CA ILE A 26 -21.19 -1.60 -3.82
C ILE A 26 -22.38 -1.79 -4.75
N LEU A 27 -22.12 -1.81 -6.05
CA LEU A 27 -23.11 -2.12 -7.07
C LEU A 27 -22.98 -3.59 -7.48
N LEU A 28 -24.07 -4.34 -7.45
CA LEU A 28 -24.12 -5.68 -8.04
C LEU A 28 -24.40 -5.55 -9.54
N ASN A 29 -23.47 -6.04 -10.37
CA ASN A 29 -23.58 -5.95 -11.82
C ASN A 29 -24.21 -7.20 -12.44
N GLU A 30 -23.64 -8.38 -12.17
CA GLU A 30 -24.06 -9.64 -12.78
C GLU A 30 -23.96 -10.80 -11.78
N ILE A 31 -24.86 -11.79 -11.94
CA ILE A 31 -24.72 -13.11 -11.34
C ILE A 31 -24.74 -14.14 -12.46
N ALA A 32 -23.72 -15.01 -12.52
CA ALA A 32 -23.58 -16.04 -13.53
C ALA A 32 -23.40 -17.43 -12.89
N PRO A 33 -24.20 -18.45 -13.25
CA PRO A 33 -24.09 -19.82 -12.73
C PRO A 33 -22.95 -20.61 -13.40
N ARG A 34 -21.78 -19.99 -13.50
CA ARG A 34 -20.59 -20.50 -14.19
C ARG A 34 -19.34 -19.78 -13.69
N PRO A 35 -18.13 -20.32 -13.95
CA PRO A 35 -16.91 -19.54 -13.83
C PRO A 35 -17.04 -18.20 -14.55
N HIS A 36 -16.58 -17.14 -13.89
CA HIS A 36 -16.75 -15.78 -14.35
C HIS A 36 -15.42 -15.13 -14.69
N ASN A 37 -15.45 -14.25 -15.67
CA ASN A 37 -14.26 -13.57 -16.17
C ASN A 37 -13.51 -12.80 -15.07
N SER A 38 -14.23 -12.18 -14.14
CA SER A 38 -13.67 -11.45 -12.99
C SER A 38 -12.90 -12.35 -12.01
N GLY A 39 -13.12 -13.67 -12.04
CA GLY A 39 -12.44 -14.63 -11.19
C GLY A 39 -11.20 -15.28 -11.83
N HIS A 40 -10.78 -14.89 -13.04
CA HIS A 40 -9.67 -15.57 -13.71
C HIS A 40 -8.34 -15.43 -12.96
N TYR A 41 -8.15 -14.35 -12.20
CA TYR A 41 -6.98 -14.17 -11.32
C TYR A 41 -6.76 -15.35 -10.35
N THR A 42 -7.81 -16.12 -10.02
CA THR A 42 -7.72 -17.28 -9.12
C THR A 42 -6.85 -18.42 -9.68
N ILE A 43 -6.57 -18.45 -10.98
CA ILE A 43 -5.66 -19.42 -11.60
C ILE A 43 -4.26 -19.27 -10.99
N GLU A 44 -3.75 -18.04 -10.93
CA GLU A 44 -2.42 -17.74 -10.39
C GLU A 44 -2.44 -17.49 -8.88
N ALA A 45 -3.51 -16.86 -8.38
CA ALA A 45 -3.48 -16.26 -7.05
C ALA A 45 -3.99 -17.16 -5.92
N CYS A 46 -4.79 -18.19 -6.22
CA CYS A 46 -5.43 -19.03 -5.20
C CYS A 46 -4.82 -20.44 -5.12
N GLU A 47 -5.00 -21.11 -3.98
CA GLU A 47 -4.67 -22.53 -3.79
C GLU A 47 -5.48 -23.43 -4.74
N THR A 48 -6.76 -23.12 -4.95
CA THR A 48 -7.63 -23.79 -5.92
C THR A 48 -8.41 -22.75 -6.72
N SER A 49 -8.28 -22.79 -8.05
CA SER A 49 -8.93 -21.83 -8.94
C SER A 49 -10.45 -22.03 -9.00
N GLN A 50 -11.19 -21.01 -9.44
CA GLN A 50 -12.64 -21.16 -9.67
C GLN A 50 -12.96 -22.27 -10.68
N PHE A 51 -12.07 -22.52 -11.64
CA PHE A 51 -12.27 -23.55 -12.68
C PHE A 51 -12.13 -24.94 -12.09
N GLU A 52 -11.10 -25.16 -11.29
CA GLU A 52 -10.89 -26.43 -10.62
C GLU A 52 -12.01 -26.70 -9.60
N ASN A 53 -12.39 -25.70 -8.81
CA ASN A 53 -13.52 -25.84 -7.88
C ASN A 53 -14.86 -26.06 -8.59
N HIS A 54 -15.06 -25.49 -9.78
CA HIS A 54 -16.22 -25.78 -10.61
C HIS A 54 -16.25 -27.24 -11.05
N LEU A 55 -15.12 -27.78 -11.54
CA LEU A 55 -15.02 -29.19 -11.92
C LEU A 55 -15.18 -30.11 -10.72
N ARG A 56 -14.54 -29.81 -9.58
CA ARG A 56 -14.70 -30.57 -8.34
C ARG A 56 -16.16 -30.63 -7.90
N ALA A 57 -16.87 -29.50 -7.95
CA ALA A 57 -18.28 -29.44 -7.62
C ALA A 57 -19.14 -30.32 -8.55
N ILE A 58 -18.93 -30.23 -9.87
CA ILE A 58 -19.66 -31.03 -10.86
C ILE A 58 -19.38 -32.53 -10.68
N LEU A 59 -18.14 -32.90 -10.36
CA LEU A 59 -17.71 -34.28 -10.19
C LEU A 59 -17.99 -34.86 -8.80
N GLY A 60 -18.59 -34.09 -7.89
CA GLY A 60 -18.84 -34.51 -6.50
C GLY A 60 -17.56 -34.72 -5.68
N LEU A 61 -16.46 -34.07 -6.06
CA LEU A 61 -15.18 -34.11 -5.35
C LEU A 61 -15.13 -33.05 -4.23
N PRO A 62 -14.30 -33.25 -3.18
CA PRO A 62 -14.09 -32.23 -2.15
C PRO A 62 -13.58 -30.91 -2.75
N LEU A 63 -14.22 -29.80 -2.34
CA LEU A 63 -13.80 -28.47 -2.75
C LEU A 63 -12.41 -28.14 -2.22
N GLY A 64 -11.61 -27.51 -3.06
CA GLY A 64 -10.31 -26.97 -2.68
C GLY A 64 -10.43 -25.59 -2.06
N SER A 65 -9.42 -25.21 -1.28
CA SER A 65 -9.35 -23.92 -0.59
C SER A 65 -9.29 -22.77 -1.59
N THR A 66 -10.11 -21.75 -1.37
CA THR A 66 -10.13 -20.51 -2.16
C THR A 66 -9.15 -19.46 -1.63
N LYS A 67 -8.34 -19.79 -0.61
CA LYS A 67 -7.36 -18.87 -0.04
C LYS A 67 -6.36 -18.44 -1.09
N MET A 68 -5.99 -17.17 -1.03
CA MET A 68 -4.88 -16.64 -1.79
C MET A 68 -3.58 -17.33 -1.32
N LYS A 69 -2.80 -17.86 -2.28
CA LYS A 69 -1.44 -18.39 -2.03
C LYS A 69 -0.35 -17.34 -2.27
N VAL A 70 -0.74 -16.17 -2.78
CA VAL A 70 0.11 -14.99 -2.98
C VAL A 70 -0.42 -13.81 -2.15
N PRO A 71 0.43 -12.87 -1.73
CA PRO A 71 -0.03 -11.72 -0.94
C PRO A 71 -1.02 -10.81 -1.68
N ALA A 72 -0.86 -10.67 -3.01
CA ALA A 72 -1.73 -9.86 -3.84
C ALA A 72 -1.74 -10.33 -5.29
N ALA A 73 -2.81 -9.98 -6.01
CA ALA A 73 -2.92 -10.17 -7.44
C ALA A 73 -3.76 -9.04 -8.08
N THR A 74 -3.44 -8.69 -9.32
CA THR A 74 -4.23 -7.79 -10.16
C THR A 74 -4.45 -8.47 -11.51
N MET A 75 -5.65 -8.33 -12.07
CA MET A 75 -5.96 -8.84 -13.41
C MET A 75 -6.37 -7.70 -14.33
N LEU A 76 -5.71 -7.61 -15.49
CA LEU A 76 -6.03 -6.68 -16.56
C LEU A 76 -6.66 -7.45 -17.73
N ASN A 77 -7.85 -7.01 -18.17
CA ASN A 77 -8.44 -7.51 -19.40
C ASN A 77 -7.75 -6.86 -20.60
N LEU A 78 -7.30 -7.67 -21.57
CA LEU A 78 -6.71 -7.16 -22.81
C LEU A 78 -7.79 -7.10 -23.88
N LEU A 79 -8.00 -5.91 -24.43
CA LEU A 79 -8.95 -5.65 -25.51
C LEU A 79 -8.19 -5.49 -26.84
N GLY A 80 -8.80 -5.94 -27.92
CA GLY A 80 -8.30 -5.69 -29.28
C GLY A 80 -8.47 -4.22 -29.66
N GLY A 81 -7.74 -3.79 -30.68
CA GLY A 81 -7.64 -2.40 -31.11
C GLY A 81 -6.18 -1.95 -31.28
N PRO A 82 -5.96 -0.65 -31.57
CA PRO A 82 -4.62 -0.09 -31.65
C PRO A 82 -3.82 -0.33 -30.35
N GLY A 83 -2.55 -0.73 -30.50
CA GLY A 83 -1.66 -0.98 -29.36
C GLY A 83 -1.82 -2.34 -28.67
N TYR A 84 -2.81 -3.17 -29.04
CA TYR A 84 -3.00 -4.50 -28.47
C TYR A 84 -1.73 -5.37 -28.56
N ASP A 85 -1.10 -5.46 -29.72
CA ASP A 85 0.09 -6.30 -29.91
C ASP A 85 1.28 -5.80 -29.07
N ALA A 86 1.45 -4.48 -28.98
CA ALA A 86 2.48 -3.87 -28.13
C ALA A 86 2.21 -4.12 -26.64
N ALA A 87 0.95 -4.02 -26.20
CA ALA A 87 0.54 -4.36 -24.85
C ALA A 87 0.83 -5.84 -24.53
N VAL A 88 0.47 -6.76 -25.43
CA VAL A 88 0.79 -8.19 -25.30
C VAL A 88 2.30 -8.42 -25.19
N GLN A 89 3.09 -7.81 -26.07
CA GLN A 89 4.55 -7.98 -26.08
C GLN A 89 5.19 -7.44 -24.79
N SER A 90 4.71 -6.30 -24.28
CA SER A 90 5.23 -5.70 -23.04
C SER A 90 5.02 -6.59 -21.81
N THR A 91 4.04 -7.50 -21.82
CA THR A 91 3.79 -8.40 -20.67
C THR A 91 4.96 -9.33 -20.38
N ILE A 92 5.77 -9.66 -21.39
CA ILE A 92 6.89 -10.61 -21.28
C ILE A 92 7.94 -10.13 -20.28
N SER A 93 8.15 -8.82 -20.18
CA SER A 93 9.15 -8.23 -19.29
C SER A 93 8.64 -7.94 -17.88
N VAL A 94 7.37 -8.21 -17.59
CA VAL A 94 6.74 -7.89 -16.30
C VAL A 94 6.90 -9.04 -15.31
N PRO A 95 7.64 -8.87 -14.21
CA PRO A 95 7.80 -9.93 -13.21
C PRO A 95 6.46 -10.31 -12.56
N GLY A 96 6.22 -11.61 -12.39
CA GLY A 96 4.98 -12.12 -11.78
C GLY A 96 3.75 -12.06 -12.70
N ALA A 97 3.92 -11.66 -13.97
CA ALA A 97 2.88 -11.65 -14.97
C ALA A 97 2.64 -13.05 -15.58
N THR A 98 1.37 -13.40 -15.76
CA THR A 98 0.92 -14.57 -16.52
C THR A 98 -0.12 -14.11 -17.54
N LEU A 99 0.18 -14.35 -18.82
CA LEU A 99 -0.67 -13.95 -19.95
C LEU A 99 -1.54 -15.12 -20.40
N HIS A 100 -2.83 -14.88 -20.56
CA HIS A 100 -3.81 -15.84 -21.07
C HIS A 100 -4.54 -15.26 -22.30
N LEU A 101 -4.22 -15.78 -23.48
CA LEU A 101 -4.84 -15.39 -24.75
C LEU A 101 -5.97 -16.33 -25.13
N TYR A 102 -7.05 -15.80 -25.70
CA TYR A 102 -8.26 -16.59 -26.03
C TYR A 102 -8.29 -17.13 -27.45
N GLY A 103 -7.19 -17.03 -28.20
CA GLY A 103 -7.08 -17.61 -29.56
C GLY A 103 -8.08 -17.05 -30.57
N LYS A 104 -8.54 -15.80 -30.41
CA LYS A 104 -9.50 -15.18 -31.32
C LYS A 104 -8.79 -14.69 -32.59
N ALA A 105 -9.35 -15.02 -33.76
CA ALA A 105 -8.74 -14.76 -35.06
C ALA A 105 -8.52 -13.27 -35.40
N GLU A 106 -9.34 -12.37 -34.85
CA GLU A 106 -9.25 -10.92 -35.17
C GLU A 106 -9.33 -10.08 -33.88
N ALA A 107 -8.32 -9.23 -33.68
CA ALA A 107 -8.22 -8.26 -32.59
C ALA A 107 -9.03 -6.97 -32.88
N ARG A 108 -10.33 -7.12 -33.13
CA ARG A 108 -11.25 -5.99 -33.34
C ARG A 108 -11.28 -5.08 -32.12
N GLU A 109 -11.46 -3.78 -32.35
CA GLU A 109 -11.55 -2.77 -31.29
C GLU A 109 -12.59 -3.16 -30.22
N GLY A 110 -12.20 -3.07 -28.94
CA GLY A 110 -13.06 -3.38 -27.79
C GLY A 110 -13.34 -4.87 -27.57
N ARG A 111 -12.92 -5.76 -28.48
CA ARG A 111 -13.11 -7.21 -28.34
C ARG A 111 -12.17 -7.72 -27.27
N LYS A 112 -12.67 -8.39 -26.22
CA LYS A 112 -11.80 -9.03 -25.23
C LYS A 112 -10.97 -10.15 -25.86
N MET A 113 -9.65 -9.98 -25.90
CA MET A 113 -8.71 -10.90 -26.55
C MET A 113 -7.98 -11.82 -25.57
N GLY A 114 -7.92 -11.42 -24.29
CA GLY A 114 -7.29 -12.21 -23.25
C GLY A 114 -7.33 -11.50 -21.91
N HIS A 115 -6.50 -11.96 -20.99
CA HIS A 115 -6.22 -11.27 -19.75
C HIS A 115 -4.78 -11.49 -19.32
N LEU A 116 -4.29 -10.57 -18.50
CA LEU A 116 -3.02 -10.62 -17.82
C LEU A 116 -3.30 -10.70 -16.33
N THR A 117 -2.75 -11.69 -15.63
CA THR A 117 -2.72 -11.70 -14.15
C THR A 117 -1.32 -11.35 -13.70
N ILE A 118 -1.16 -10.40 -12.79
CA ILE A 118 0.10 -10.12 -12.09
C ILE A 118 -0.08 -10.50 -10.64
N VAL A 119 0.83 -11.32 -10.11
CA VAL A 119 0.91 -11.61 -8.68
C VAL A 119 2.11 -10.91 -8.05
N GLY A 120 2.00 -10.55 -6.78
CA GLY A 120 3.06 -9.79 -6.12
C GLY A 120 2.88 -9.69 -4.61
N SER A 121 3.79 -8.95 -3.98
CA SER A 121 3.81 -8.79 -2.53
C SER A 121 2.75 -7.82 -2.00
N SER A 122 2.18 -6.97 -2.85
CA SER A 122 1.07 -6.07 -2.52
C SER A 122 0.27 -5.69 -3.77
N VAL A 123 -0.99 -5.27 -3.59
CA VAL A 123 -1.85 -4.82 -4.71
C VAL A 123 -1.17 -3.66 -5.44
N GLY A 124 -0.56 -2.75 -4.69
CA GLY A 124 0.24 -1.65 -5.22
C GLY A 124 1.35 -2.06 -6.16
N ARG A 125 2.16 -3.04 -5.75
CA ARG A 125 3.25 -3.56 -6.60
C ARG A 125 2.67 -4.23 -7.85
N CYS A 126 1.56 -4.94 -7.74
CA CYS A 126 0.88 -5.54 -8.88
C CYS A 126 0.35 -4.46 -9.85
N VAL A 127 -0.23 -3.38 -9.33
CA VAL A 127 -0.70 -2.23 -10.13
C VAL A 127 0.46 -1.50 -10.79
N GLN A 128 1.53 -1.20 -10.06
CA GLN A 128 2.74 -0.55 -10.60
C GLN A 128 3.36 -1.39 -11.73
N ALA A 129 3.36 -2.71 -11.58
CA ALA A 129 3.86 -3.63 -12.59
C ALA A 129 3.01 -3.65 -13.88
N LEU A 130 1.78 -3.11 -13.87
CA LEU A 130 0.97 -2.95 -15.09
C LEU A 130 1.42 -1.78 -15.96
N GLU A 131 2.18 -0.82 -15.44
CA GLU A 131 2.49 0.43 -16.16
C GLU A 131 3.09 0.21 -17.56
N PRO A 132 4.06 -0.71 -17.77
CA PRO A 132 4.60 -0.99 -19.11
C PRO A 132 3.57 -1.52 -20.11
N VAL A 133 2.47 -2.11 -19.62
CA VAL A 133 1.37 -2.63 -20.44
C VAL A 133 0.35 -1.53 -20.71
N LEU A 134 0.03 -0.73 -19.68
CA LEU A 134 -1.01 0.31 -19.74
C LEU A 134 -0.66 1.44 -20.73
N VAL A 135 0.63 1.74 -20.92
CA VAL A 135 1.07 2.76 -21.91
C VAL A 135 0.70 2.42 -23.36
N HIS A 136 0.42 1.15 -23.65
CA HIS A 136 0.03 0.68 -24.98
C HIS A 136 -1.48 0.48 -25.13
N THR A 137 -2.25 0.65 -24.06
CA THR A 137 -3.71 0.55 -24.10
C THR A 137 -4.31 1.94 -24.20
N GLU A 138 -5.04 2.25 -25.28
CA GLU A 138 -5.64 3.57 -25.52
C GLU A 138 -6.76 3.94 -24.53
N THR A 139 -7.08 3.05 -23.58
CA THR A 139 -8.09 3.34 -22.56
C THR A 139 -7.54 4.26 -21.48
N GLY A 140 -7.81 5.57 -21.64
CA GLY A 140 -7.76 6.58 -20.57
C GLY A 140 -8.59 6.23 -19.31
N THR A 141 -9.32 5.11 -19.31
CA THR A 141 -10.03 4.57 -18.15
C THR A 141 -9.14 3.75 -17.21
N ALA A 142 -8.08 3.07 -17.65
CA ALA A 142 -7.25 2.30 -16.71
C ALA A 142 -6.47 3.21 -15.74
N ARG A 143 -5.95 4.34 -16.23
CA ARG A 143 -5.32 5.37 -15.38
C ARG A 143 -6.32 6.12 -14.49
N GLY A 144 -7.59 6.24 -14.91
CA GLY A 144 -8.65 6.95 -14.19
C GLY A 144 -9.52 6.08 -13.25
N VAL A 145 -9.46 4.75 -13.39
CA VAL A 145 -10.23 3.76 -12.59
C VAL A 145 -9.37 3.08 -11.53
N LEU A 146 -8.04 3.21 -11.59
CA LEU A 146 -7.23 3.01 -10.39
C LEU A 146 -7.66 4.11 -9.40
N PRO A 147 -8.25 3.80 -8.23
CA PRO A 147 -8.61 4.83 -7.26
C PRO A 147 -7.49 5.85 -7.15
N SER A 148 -7.82 7.14 -7.27
CA SER A 148 -6.88 8.25 -7.09
C SER A 148 -6.28 8.33 -5.66
N GLY A 149 -6.57 7.34 -4.82
CA GLY A 149 -5.95 7.03 -3.52
C GLY A 149 -5.24 5.67 -3.44
N LEU A 150 -4.91 5.03 -4.57
CA LEU A 150 -4.08 3.81 -4.67
C LEU A 150 -2.59 4.10 -4.79
N GLU A 151 -2.12 5.32 -4.49
CA GLU A 151 -0.71 5.46 -4.14
C GLU A 151 -0.48 4.60 -2.90
N THR A 152 0.15 3.45 -3.12
CA THR A 152 0.33 2.46 -2.08
C THR A 152 1.20 3.09 -1.03
N PRO A 153 0.70 3.27 0.21
CA PRO A 153 1.45 3.98 1.21
C PRO A 153 2.80 3.27 1.37
N ARG A 154 3.88 4.04 1.23
CA ARG A 154 5.24 3.58 1.52
C ARG A 154 5.54 3.76 3.00
N VAL A 155 4.90 4.75 3.63
CA VAL A 155 5.05 5.05 5.05
C VAL A 155 3.70 4.96 5.77
N GLY A 156 3.66 4.21 6.87
CA GLY A 156 2.51 4.18 7.77
C GLY A 156 2.76 5.09 8.96
N ILE A 157 1.97 6.16 9.12
CA ILE A 157 1.98 7.00 10.33
C ILE A 157 0.88 6.51 11.27
N ILE A 158 1.27 6.00 12.43
CA ILE A 158 0.33 5.56 13.46
C ILE A 158 0.55 6.29 14.77
N MET A 159 -0.54 6.48 15.50
CA MET A 159 -0.52 7.10 16.82
C MET A 159 -1.47 6.42 17.80
N GLY A 160 -1.11 6.48 19.08
CA GLY A 160 -1.85 5.82 20.15
C GLY A 160 -3.19 6.49 20.46
N SER A 161 -3.28 7.81 20.25
CA SER A 161 -4.49 8.62 20.41
C SER A 161 -4.54 9.77 19.40
N ASP A 162 -5.74 10.29 19.15
CA ASP A 162 -5.98 11.53 18.42
C ASP A 162 -5.27 12.76 19.03
N SER A 163 -5.08 12.79 20.36
CA SER A 163 -4.30 13.82 21.06
C SER A 163 -2.85 13.92 20.61
N ASP A 164 -2.30 12.87 19.98
CA ASP A 164 -0.93 12.84 19.46
C ASP A 164 -0.84 13.49 18.06
N LEU A 165 -1.99 13.68 17.38
CA LEU A 165 -2.06 14.21 16.01
C LEU A 165 -1.39 15.58 15.82
N PRO A 166 -1.49 16.55 16.75
CA PRO A 166 -0.82 17.85 16.61
C PRO A 166 0.70 17.74 16.44
N VAL A 167 1.32 16.71 17.02
CA VAL A 167 2.74 16.37 16.86
C VAL A 167 2.93 15.58 15.57
N MET A 168 2.20 14.48 15.42
CA MET A 168 2.40 13.51 14.32
C MET A 168 2.09 14.08 12.93
N ARG A 169 1.27 15.14 12.83
CA ARG A 169 1.05 15.87 11.55
C ARG A 169 2.34 16.46 10.96
N GLY A 170 3.38 16.67 11.77
CA GLY A 170 4.70 17.09 11.29
C GLY A 170 5.29 16.08 10.31
N ALA A 171 5.16 14.79 10.60
CA ALA A 171 5.58 13.72 9.69
C ALA A 171 4.78 13.76 8.38
N ALA A 172 3.46 13.85 8.47
CA ALA A 172 2.57 13.88 7.31
C ALA A 172 2.87 15.05 6.37
N ARG A 173 3.18 16.24 6.91
CA ARG A 173 3.56 17.41 6.10
C ARG A 173 4.83 17.16 5.32
N ILE A 174 5.89 16.68 5.97
CA ILE A 174 7.17 16.39 5.31
C ILE A 174 7.01 15.32 4.22
N LEU A 175 6.31 14.22 4.52
CA LEU A 175 6.09 13.18 3.50
C LEU A 175 5.31 13.73 2.30
N LYS A 176 4.32 14.59 2.53
CA LYS A 176 3.58 15.27 1.47
C LYS A 176 4.48 16.18 0.63
N ASP A 177 5.33 16.98 1.25
CA ASP A 177 6.24 17.90 0.56
C ASP A 177 7.24 17.14 -0.33
N PHE A 178 7.69 15.97 0.12
CA PHE A 178 8.58 15.11 -0.65
C PHE A 178 7.86 14.25 -1.71
N GLY A 179 6.52 14.20 -1.67
CA GLY A 179 5.71 13.34 -2.54
C GLY A 179 5.89 11.86 -2.22
N VAL A 180 6.05 11.51 -0.94
CA VAL A 180 6.09 10.12 -0.49
C VAL A 180 4.67 9.67 -0.15
N PRO A 181 4.13 8.60 -0.77
CA PRO A 181 2.84 8.05 -0.40
C PRO A 181 2.81 7.60 1.06
N PHE A 182 1.81 8.05 1.82
CA PHE A 182 1.67 7.66 3.22
C PHE A 182 0.21 7.52 3.63
N GLU A 183 0.01 6.79 4.71
CA GLU A 183 -1.26 6.75 5.43
C GLU A 183 -1.08 7.27 6.85
N LEU A 184 -2.17 7.78 7.44
CA LEU A 184 -2.20 8.24 8.82
C LEU A 184 -3.43 7.68 9.51
N THR A 185 -3.25 6.94 10.60
CA THR A 185 -4.37 6.33 11.34
C THR A 185 -4.07 6.16 12.84
N ILE A 186 -5.10 5.83 13.62
CA ILE A 186 -5.00 5.58 15.06
C ILE A 186 -4.90 4.08 15.32
N VAL A 187 -3.88 3.69 16.09
CA VAL A 187 -3.61 2.31 16.52
C VAL A 187 -3.13 2.37 17.96
N SER A 188 -3.93 1.89 18.91
CA SER A 188 -3.61 1.97 20.33
C SER A 188 -3.08 0.65 20.86
N ALA A 189 -1.85 0.64 21.34
CA ALA A 189 -1.23 -0.56 21.91
C ALA A 189 -1.96 -1.08 23.14
N HIS A 190 -2.53 -0.19 23.96
CA HIS A 190 -3.20 -0.56 25.20
C HIS A 190 -4.70 -0.81 25.04
N ARG A 191 -5.35 -0.11 24.10
CA ARG A 191 -6.83 -0.15 23.94
C ARG A 191 -7.29 -1.04 22.80
N THR A 192 -6.48 -1.21 21.76
CA THR A 192 -6.82 -2.02 20.57
C THR A 192 -5.65 -2.94 20.14
N PRO A 193 -5.16 -3.83 21.03
CA PRO A 193 -3.97 -4.65 20.77
C PRO A 193 -4.11 -5.59 19.56
N ASP A 194 -5.32 -6.10 19.29
CA ASP A 194 -5.55 -6.94 18.10
C ASP A 194 -5.48 -6.14 16.80
N ARG A 195 -5.97 -4.90 16.79
CA ARG A 195 -5.81 -3.98 15.65
C ARG A 195 -4.34 -3.66 15.42
N LEU A 196 -3.56 -3.44 16.48
CA LEU A 196 -2.10 -3.26 16.38
C LEU A 196 -1.46 -4.48 15.73
N ARG A 197 -1.85 -5.67 16.18
CA ARG A 197 -1.33 -6.93 15.65
C ARG A 197 -1.62 -7.11 14.18
N GLN A 198 -2.87 -6.90 13.78
CA GLN A 198 -3.26 -6.99 12.40
C GLN A 198 -2.53 -5.95 11.55
N TYR A 199 -2.53 -4.69 11.98
CA TYR A 199 -1.86 -3.59 11.27
C TYR A 199 -0.37 -3.90 11.00
N SER A 200 0.34 -4.36 12.04
CA SER A 200 1.80 -4.59 11.98
C SER A 200 2.15 -5.79 11.10
N ARG A 201 1.39 -6.88 11.18
CA ARG A 201 1.61 -8.09 10.36
C ARG A 201 1.27 -7.88 8.89
N ASP A 202 0.20 -7.13 8.62
CA ASP A 202 -0.27 -6.86 7.27
C ASP A 202 0.50 -5.70 6.60
N ALA A 203 1.34 -4.97 7.35
CA ALA A 203 2.04 -3.79 6.84
C ALA A 203 2.86 -4.08 5.56
N VAL A 204 3.65 -5.17 5.57
CA VAL A 204 4.48 -5.57 4.43
C VAL A 204 3.62 -5.94 3.22
N SER A 205 2.57 -6.73 3.42
CA SER A 205 1.68 -7.16 2.32
C SER A 205 0.85 -6.01 1.76
N ARG A 206 0.64 -4.96 2.54
CA ARG A 206 0.03 -3.70 2.10
C ARG A 206 0.99 -2.79 1.34
N GLY A 207 2.29 -3.12 1.30
CA GLY A 207 3.30 -2.35 0.57
C GLY A 207 4.00 -1.26 1.39
N LEU A 208 3.72 -1.16 2.69
CA LEU A 208 4.47 -0.29 3.59
C LEU A 208 5.94 -0.74 3.61
N GLN A 209 6.83 0.23 3.70
CA GLN A 209 8.27 0.02 3.77
C GLN A 209 8.86 0.60 5.06
N VAL A 210 8.23 1.60 5.67
CA VAL A 210 8.61 2.18 6.97
C VAL A 210 7.35 2.48 7.78
N ILE A 211 7.39 2.29 9.10
CA ILE A 211 6.32 2.71 10.00
C ILE A 211 6.85 3.80 10.93
N ILE A 212 6.12 4.90 11.05
CA ILE A 212 6.35 5.97 12.02
C ILE A 212 5.27 5.84 13.11
N ALA A 213 5.68 5.56 14.34
CA ALA A 213 4.77 5.33 15.47
C ALA A 213 4.97 6.38 16.56
N GLY A 214 3.90 7.12 16.89
CA GLY A 214 3.88 8.12 17.95
C GLY A 214 3.13 7.65 19.19
N ALA A 215 3.72 7.80 20.38
CA ALA A 215 3.05 7.55 21.65
C ALA A 215 3.68 8.33 22.81
N GLY A 216 2.87 8.66 23.81
CA GLY A 216 3.29 9.35 25.03
C GLY A 216 3.11 8.51 26.31
N GLY A 217 3.78 8.91 27.39
CA GLY A 217 3.78 8.24 28.69
C GLY A 217 4.50 6.89 28.64
N ALA A 218 3.81 5.82 29.04
CA ALA A 218 4.25 4.43 28.83
C ALA A 218 4.08 4.05 27.34
N ALA A 219 4.96 4.60 26.51
CA ALA A 219 4.83 4.68 25.06
C ALA A 219 5.18 3.36 24.34
N HIS A 220 4.37 2.32 24.54
CA HIS A 220 4.65 0.97 24.02
C HIS A 220 4.39 0.77 22.52
N LEU A 221 3.66 1.69 21.86
CA LEU A 221 3.23 1.51 20.47
C LEU A 221 4.40 1.18 19.52
N PRO A 222 5.52 1.95 19.48
CA PRO A 222 6.60 1.66 18.53
C PRO A 222 7.25 0.29 18.77
N GLY A 223 7.55 -0.05 20.03
CA GLY A 223 8.17 -1.33 20.38
C GLY A 223 7.27 -2.54 20.08
N MET A 224 5.96 -2.42 20.32
CA MET A 224 5.01 -3.49 20.04
C MET A 224 4.77 -3.69 18.54
N VAL A 225 4.85 -2.64 17.74
CA VAL A 225 4.81 -2.75 16.27
C VAL A 225 6.09 -3.43 15.77
N ALA A 226 7.25 -2.99 16.25
CA ALA A 226 8.55 -3.53 15.86
C ALA A 226 8.69 -5.04 16.15
N CYS A 227 8.04 -5.56 17.19
CA CYS A 227 8.08 -7.00 17.46
C CYS A 227 7.15 -7.86 16.58
N GLN A 228 6.33 -7.24 15.72
CA GLN A 228 5.31 -7.91 14.92
C GLN A 228 5.46 -7.67 13.41
N THR A 229 6.50 -6.95 13.00
CA THR A 229 6.78 -6.66 11.59
C THR A 229 8.28 -6.72 11.33
N ALA A 230 8.66 -7.03 10.08
CA ALA A 230 10.05 -6.98 9.64
C ALA A 230 10.46 -5.58 9.12
N LEU A 231 9.51 -4.64 9.03
CA LEU A 231 9.76 -3.28 8.57
C LEU A 231 10.52 -2.46 9.61
N PRO A 232 11.37 -1.51 9.18
CA PRO A 232 11.89 -0.46 10.04
C PRO A 232 10.75 0.30 10.73
N VAL A 233 10.84 0.41 12.06
CA VAL A 233 9.93 1.21 12.88
C VAL A 233 10.67 2.40 13.48
N ILE A 234 10.16 3.59 13.21
CA ILE A 234 10.64 4.86 13.75
C ILE A 234 9.70 5.29 14.88
N GLY A 235 10.23 5.46 16.07
CA GLY A 235 9.48 5.87 17.25
C GLY A 235 9.57 7.37 17.48
N VAL A 236 8.42 8.03 17.64
CA VAL A 236 8.31 9.44 18.04
C VAL A 236 7.80 9.49 19.47
N PRO A 237 8.65 9.84 20.45
CA PRO A 237 8.19 10.10 21.81
C PRO A 237 7.31 11.34 21.83
N VAL A 238 6.03 11.19 22.20
CA VAL A 238 5.10 12.31 22.31
C VAL A 238 5.09 12.82 23.74
N LYS A 239 5.29 14.12 23.93
CA LYS A 239 5.31 14.74 25.24
C LYS A 239 3.96 14.60 25.95
N GLY A 240 3.98 13.92 27.09
CA GLY A 240 2.86 13.87 28.01
C GLY A 240 2.72 15.15 28.85
N LYS A 241 1.76 15.16 29.77
CA LYS A 241 1.56 16.28 30.72
C LYS A 241 2.66 16.37 31.79
N ALA A 242 3.30 15.24 32.08
CA ALA A 242 4.35 15.12 33.09
C ALA A 242 5.66 14.70 32.42
N LEU A 243 6.78 14.94 33.09
CA LEU A 243 8.12 14.45 32.74
C LEU A 243 8.66 14.90 31.36
N ASP A 244 8.03 15.88 30.72
CA ASP A 244 8.47 16.48 29.46
C ASP A 244 8.80 15.47 28.34
N GLY A 245 8.14 14.32 28.34
CA GLY A 245 8.35 13.25 27.36
C GLY A 245 9.56 12.35 27.63
N VAL A 246 10.26 12.51 28.76
CA VAL A 246 11.37 11.62 29.17
C VAL A 246 10.88 10.19 29.41
N ASP A 247 9.69 10.05 29.99
CA ASP A 247 8.99 8.77 30.15
C ASP A 247 8.75 8.07 28.81
N SER A 248 8.29 8.85 27.83
CA SER A 248 7.98 8.42 26.48
C SER A 248 9.26 8.05 25.73
N LEU A 249 10.31 8.86 25.89
CA LEU A 249 11.62 8.62 25.29
C LEU A 249 12.20 7.29 25.77
N TYR A 250 12.29 7.08 27.08
CA TYR A 250 12.84 5.83 27.62
C TYR A 250 11.97 4.61 27.30
N SER A 251 10.65 4.77 27.24
CA SER A 251 9.74 3.69 26.81
C SER A 251 9.97 3.24 25.36
N ILE A 252 10.51 4.12 24.50
CA ILE A 252 10.73 3.84 23.07
C ILE A 252 12.18 3.47 22.76
N VAL A 253 13.16 4.18 23.34
CA VAL A 253 14.58 4.03 22.96
C VAL A 253 15.26 2.85 23.64
N GLN A 254 14.83 2.47 24.85
CA GLN A 254 15.47 1.41 25.65
C GLN A 254 14.95 0.02 25.30
N MET A 255 14.79 -0.29 24.01
CA MET A 255 14.33 -1.60 23.58
C MET A 255 15.36 -2.69 23.96
N PRO A 256 14.90 -3.87 24.39
CA PRO A 256 15.78 -5.00 24.66
C PRO A 256 16.41 -5.53 23.36
N ARG A 257 17.49 -6.31 23.51
CA ARG A 257 18.18 -6.96 22.40
C ARG A 257 17.20 -7.74 21.51
N GLY A 258 17.26 -7.49 20.20
CA GLY A 258 16.55 -8.26 19.17
C GLY A 258 15.41 -7.51 18.49
N ILE A 259 14.81 -6.50 19.13
CA ILE A 259 13.67 -5.74 18.59
C ILE A 259 14.01 -4.24 18.55
N PRO A 260 14.71 -3.75 17.52
CA PRO A 260 15.13 -2.35 17.46
C PRO A 260 13.98 -1.41 17.10
N VAL A 261 14.03 -0.19 17.64
CA VAL A 261 13.20 0.96 17.21
C VAL A 261 14.15 2.13 16.96
N ALA A 262 14.02 2.79 15.80
CA ALA A 262 14.74 4.01 15.51
C ALA A 262 14.05 5.20 16.21
N CYS A 263 14.49 5.52 17.42
CA CYS A 263 13.89 6.61 18.21
C CYS A 263 14.42 7.98 17.76
N VAL A 264 13.52 8.93 17.50
CA VAL A 264 13.87 10.34 17.26
C VAL A 264 13.64 11.20 18.51
N ALA A 265 13.97 12.49 18.44
CA ALA A 265 13.75 13.43 19.53
C ALA A 265 12.25 13.54 19.91
N VAL A 266 11.99 13.91 21.17
CA VAL A 266 10.64 14.16 21.71
C VAL A 266 9.91 15.19 20.82
N ASP A 267 8.65 14.91 20.52
CA ASP A 267 7.75 15.67 19.64
C ASP A 267 8.27 15.91 18.20
N ASN A 268 9.34 15.23 17.78
CA ASN A 268 9.96 15.51 16.49
C ASN A 268 9.51 14.54 15.38
N ALA A 269 8.22 14.57 15.08
CA ALA A 269 7.65 13.80 13.97
C ALA A 269 8.22 14.22 12.60
N THR A 270 8.65 15.47 12.46
CA THR A 270 9.35 15.99 11.27
C THR A 270 10.60 15.15 10.96
N ASN A 271 11.47 14.97 11.97
CA ASN A 271 12.68 14.17 11.78
C ASN A 271 12.39 12.69 11.57
N ALA A 272 11.29 12.17 12.13
CA ALA A 272 10.87 10.80 11.81
C ALA A 272 10.52 10.62 10.33
N ALA A 273 9.83 11.59 9.72
CA ALA A 273 9.58 11.56 8.28
C ALA A 273 10.86 11.72 7.45
N LEU A 274 11.75 12.64 7.81
CA LEU A 274 13.04 12.80 7.13
C LEU A 274 13.89 11.51 7.21
N LEU A 275 13.89 10.84 8.37
CA LEU A 275 14.55 9.54 8.53
C LEU A 275 13.90 8.46 7.67
N ALA A 276 12.57 8.41 7.61
CA ALA A 276 11.85 7.50 6.72
C ALA A 276 12.24 7.73 5.26
N ILE A 277 12.26 8.99 4.79
CA ILE A 277 12.67 9.36 3.43
C ILE A 277 14.10 8.88 3.14
N ARG A 278 15.03 9.07 4.08
CA ARG A 278 16.42 8.59 3.93
C ARG A 278 16.50 7.07 3.83
N ILE A 279 15.70 6.32 4.61
CA ILE A 279 15.62 4.86 4.51
C ILE A 279 15.09 4.44 3.15
N LEU A 280 14.01 5.08 2.68
CA LEU A 280 13.39 4.78 1.39
C LEU A 280 14.31 5.10 0.20
N GLY A 281 15.01 6.23 0.25
CA GLY A 281 15.93 6.68 -0.80
C GLY A 281 17.17 5.80 -1.01
N GLN A 282 17.42 4.82 -0.11
CA GLN A 282 18.52 3.86 -0.24
C GLN A 282 18.10 2.51 -0.84
N SER A 283 16.83 2.33 -1.25
CA SER A 283 16.39 1.09 -1.89
C SER A 283 16.95 0.92 -3.34
N ARG A 284 16.54 -0.09 -4.14
CA ARG A 284 17.08 -0.36 -5.51
C ARG A 284 16.00 -0.41 -6.62
N SER A 285 14.89 0.25 -6.41
CA SER A 285 13.67 0.36 -7.22
C SER A 285 13.56 1.58 -8.15
N GLY A 286 14.58 2.45 -8.28
CA GLY A 286 14.60 3.54 -9.28
C GLY A 286 13.78 4.79 -8.93
N GLU A 287 12.79 4.69 -8.04
CA GLU A 287 12.14 5.84 -7.37
C GLU A 287 13.14 6.57 -6.44
N GLU A 288 14.28 5.94 -6.11
CA GLU A 288 15.31 6.41 -5.17
C GLU A 288 16.03 7.69 -5.58
N GLU A 289 16.30 7.88 -6.87
CA GLU A 289 17.07 9.04 -7.35
C GLU A 289 16.31 10.34 -7.07
N GLY A 290 14.97 10.28 -7.07
CA GLY A 290 14.11 11.42 -6.77
C GLY A 290 14.15 11.83 -5.29
N TRP A 291 14.02 10.88 -4.36
CA TRP A 291 13.96 11.22 -2.93
C TRP A 291 15.32 11.59 -2.34
N THR A 292 16.40 10.95 -2.81
CA THR A 292 17.76 11.32 -2.40
C THR A 292 18.09 12.73 -2.86
N ARG A 293 17.81 13.08 -4.12
CA ARG A 293 17.99 14.45 -4.63
C ARG A 293 17.14 15.47 -3.88
N LYS A 294 15.84 15.20 -3.67
CA LYS A 294 14.97 16.10 -2.88
C LYS A 294 15.48 16.31 -1.45
N MET A 295 16.15 15.30 -0.88
CA MET A 295 16.77 15.42 0.45
C MET A 295 18.01 16.33 0.41
N GLU A 296 18.82 16.27 -0.65
CA GLU A 296 19.92 17.21 -0.89
C GLU A 296 19.40 18.65 -1.04
N GLU A 297 18.40 18.86 -1.88
CA GLU A 297 17.72 20.16 -2.05
C GLU A 297 17.13 20.69 -0.74
N TYR A 298 16.56 19.79 0.09
CA TYR A 298 16.06 20.15 1.41
C TYR A 298 17.19 20.66 2.34
N MET A 299 18.36 20.01 2.29
CA MET A 299 19.53 20.43 3.08
C MET A 299 20.08 21.78 2.62
N GLU A 300 20.20 21.98 1.31
CA GLU A 300 20.63 23.26 0.72
C GLU A 300 19.68 24.40 1.08
N ARG A 301 18.37 24.15 1.02
CA ARG A 301 17.37 25.15 1.42
C ARG A 301 17.48 25.53 2.88
N MET A 302 17.70 24.58 3.79
CA MET A 302 17.91 24.89 5.21
C MET A 302 19.15 25.77 5.41
N GLU A 303 20.24 25.48 4.70
CA GLU A 303 21.45 26.31 4.74
C GLU A 303 21.14 27.74 4.28
N GLN A 304 20.46 27.90 3.15
CA GLN A 304 20.03 29.21 2.64
C GLN A 304 19.12 29.96 3.64
N GLU A 305 18.19 29.27 4.28
CA GLU A 305 17.32 29.87 5.31
C GLU A 305 18.13 30.37 6.52
N VAL A 306 19.15 29.63 6.96
CA VAL A 306 20.03 30.08 8.04
C VAL A 306 20.88 31.25 7.60
N MET A 307 21.48 31.21 6.41
CA MET A 307 22.29 32.32 5.90
C MET A 307 21.46 33.60 5.74
N GLY A 308 20.21 33.50 5.30
CA GLY A 308 19.29 34.64 5.26
C GLY A 308 18.99 35.23 6.64
N LYS A 309 18.91 34.40 7.68
CA LYS A 309 18.77 34.85 9.08
C LYS A 309 20.04 35.53 9.58
N VAL A 310 21.22 35.01 9.25
CA VAL A 310 22.53 35.63 9.56
C VAL A 310 22.64 37.01 8.90
N ASP A 311 22.28 37.12 7.63
CA ASP A 311 22.28 38.38 6.89
C ASP A 311 21.29 39.39 7.47
N ARG A 312 20.10 38.94 7.89
CA ARG A 312 19.12 39.82 8.55
C ARG A 312 19.66 40.31 9.89
N LEU A 313 20.17 39.40 10.74
CA LEU A 313 20.68 39.73 12.06
C LEU A 313 21.86 40.71 11.99
N SER A 314 22.74 40.55 11.02
CA SER A 314 23.86 41.49 10.81
C SER A 314 23.41 42.88 10.35
N LYS A 315 22.29 42.99 9.63
CA LYS A 315 21.76 44.27 9.13
C LYS A 315 20.94 45.04 10.17
N VAL A 316 20.09 44.36 10.93
CA VAL A 316 19.18 45.01 11.90
C VAL A 316 19.72 44.99 13.32
N GLY A 317 20.74 44.18 13.62
CA GLY A 317 21.23 44.00 14.98
C GLY A 317 20.30 43.11 15.82
N TRP A 318 20.76 42.71 17.01
CA TRP A 318 19.99 41.78 17.86
C TRP A 318 18.79 42.42 18.57
N GLU A 319 18.80 43.75 18.72
CA GLU A 319 17.72 44.50 19.38
C GLU A 319 16.48 44.60 18.48
N ASP A 320 16.66 44.70 17.16
CA ASP A 320 15.59 44.90 16.17
C ASP A 320 15.27 43.64 15.33
N TYR A 321 15.81 42.46 15.69
CA TYR A 321 15.72 41.22 14.90
C TYR A 321 14.35 40.54 14.88
#